data_AF-A0A841PFR9-F1
#
_entry.id   AF-A0A841PFR9-F1
#
_cell.length_a   1.000
_cell.length_b   1.000
_cell.length_c   1.000
_cell.angle_alpha   90.00
_cell.angle_beta   90.00
_cell.angle_gamma   90.00
#
_symmetry.space_group_name_H-M   'P 1'
#
loop_
_entity.id
_entity.type
_entity.pdbx_description
1 polymer ?
#
loop_
_entity_poly.entity_id
_entity_poly.type
_entity_poly.pdbx_seq_one_letter_code
_entity_poly.pdbx_strand_id
1 'polypeptide(L)'
;MFENFVEQLSASVDAADLREAMASAAAGFDFPLFAYFIYPSVPGDAPRLISNYPSRWTSRYLQQRNHSLDPGDPARAARLGYF
;
A
#
# COMPACT_ATOMS: atom_id res chain seq x y z
N MET A 1 12.56 -3.71 -16.74
CA MET A 1 12.12 -3.22 -15.41
C MET A 1 10.64 -3.49 -15.18
N PHE A 2 9.74 -2.93 -15.99
CA PHE A 2 8.30 -3.20 -15.89
C PHE A 2 7.97 -4.69 -16.03
N GLU A 3 8.56 -5.39 -17.00
CA GLU A 3 8.39 -6.84 -17.18
C GLU A 3 8.83 -7.64 -15.95
N ASN A 4 10.02 -7.37 -15.42
CA ASN A 4 10.51 -8.00 -14.19
C ASN A 4 9.59 -7.74 -12.98
N PHE A 5 8.99 -6.55 -12.89
CA PHE A 5 7.98 -6.28 -11.87
C PHE A 5 6.72 -7.14 -12.06
N VAL A 6 6.20 -7.24 -13.29
CA VAL A 6 5.02 -8.07 -13.59
C VAL A 6 5.28 -9.54 -13.31
N GLU A 7 6.48 -10.04 -13.61
CA GLU A 7 6.90 -11.41 -13.29
C GLU A 7 6.96 -11.65 -11.78
N GLN A 8 7.65 -10.78 -11.03
CA GLN A 8 7.76 -10.88 -9.56
C GLN A 8 6.38 -10.79 -8.89
N LEU A 9 5.51 -9.91 -9.39
CA LEU A 9 4.15 -9.76 -8.91
C LEU A 9 3.31 -11.01 -9.19
N SER A 10 3.44 -11.60 -10.38
CA SER A 10 2.70 -12.80 -10.77
C SER A 10 3.14 -14.05 -9.99
N ALA A 11 4.39 -14.08 -9.53
CA ALA A 11 4.94 -15.15 -8.71
C ALA A 11 4.65 -14.99 -7.20
N SER A 12 4.12 -13.83 -6.77
CA SER A 12 3.89 -13.56 -5.34
C SER A 12 2.73 -14.39 -4.80
N VAL A 13 2.96 -15.14 -3.71
CA VAL A 13 1.93 -15.97 -3.07
C VAL A 13 1.38 -15.36 -1.78
N ASP A 14 2.13 -14.43 -1.18
CA ASP A 14 1.72 -13.75 0.05
C ASP A 14 2.08 -12.24 0.07
N ALA A 15 1.74 -11.60 1.19
CA ALA A 15 1.97 -10.17 1.38
C ALA A 15 3.46 -9.80 1.52
N ALA A 16 4.32 -10.73 1.94
CA ALA A 16 5.75 -10.52 2.03
C ALA A 16 6.39 -10.54 0.64
N ASP A 17 5.98 -11.47 -0.22
CA ASP A 17 6.40 -11.52 -1.62
C ASP A 17 5.97 -10.25 -2.37
N LEU A 18 4.71 -9.84 -2.20
CA LEU A 18 4.20 -8.60 -2.78
C LEU A 18 5.00 -7.38 -2.30
N ARG A 19 5.36 -7.33 -1.01
CA ARG A 19 6.17 -6.24 -0.45
C ARG A 19 7.54 -6.19 -1.12
N GLU A 20 8.16 -7.34 -1.36
CA GLU A 20 9.48 -7.43 -2.00
C GLU A 20 9.43 -7.02 -3.47
N ALA A 21 8.45 -7.52 -4.23
CA ALA A 21 8.24 -7.14 -5.63
C ALA A 21 8.03 -5.61 -5.78
N MET A 22 7.21 -5.02 -4.91
CA MET A 22 6.96 -3.57 -4.91
C MET A 22 8.19 -2.76 -4.46
N ALA A 23 8.96 -3.24 -3.49
CA ALA A 23 10.21 -2.59 -3.06
C ALA A 23 11.25 -2.57 -4.18
N SER A 24 11.43 -3.71 -4.85
CA SER A 24 12.32 -3.91 -5.99
C SER A 24 11.95 -2.97 -7.14
N ALA A 25 10.66 -2.89 -7.48
CA ALA A 25 10.17 -1.97 -8.51
C ALA A 25 10.36 -0.49 -8.12
N ALA A 26 10.04 -0.11 -6.89
CA ALA A 26 10.23 1.26 -6.40
C ALA A 26 11.71 1.68 -6.46
N ALA A 27 12.61 0.80 -6.02
CA ALA A 27 14.06 1.04 -6.06
C ALA A 27 14.57 1.24 -7.50
N GLY A 28 14.06 0.47 -8.47
CA GLY A 28 14.45 0.66 -9.87
C GLY A 28 13.93 1.96 -10.51
N PHE A 29 13.00 2.66 -9.85
CA PHE A 29 12.53 4.01 -10.24
C PHE A 29 13.14 5.11 -9.35
N ASP A 30 14.17 4.78 -8.56
CA ASP A 30 14.79 5.68 -7.58
C ASP A 30 13.82 6.19 -6.50
N PHE A 31 12.73 5.47 -6.23
CA PHE A 31 11.85 5.74 -5.09
C PHE A 31 12.34 4.97 -3.86
N PRO A 32 12.83 5.67 -2.81
CA PRO A 32 13.35 5.01 -1.62
C PRO A 32 12.24 4.37 -0.78
N LEU A 33 10.99 4.82 -0.95
CA LEU A 33 9.85 4.40 -0.17
C LEU A 33 8.63 4.16 -1.06
N PHE A 34 7.84 3.16 -0.70
CA PHE A 34 6.53 2.89 -1.31
C PHE A 34 5.51 2.53 -0.24
N ALA A 35 4.23 2.72 -0.57
CA ALA A 35 3.11 2.31 0.24
C ALA A 35 1.98 1.81 -0.65
N TYR A 36 1.45 0.64 -0.31
CA TYR A 36 0.26 0.05 -0.92
C TYR A 36 -0.80 -0.11 0.18
N PHE A 37 -1.85 0.70 0.09
CA PHE A 37 -2.92 0.74 1.08
C PHE A 37 -4.13 -0.03 0.57
N ILE A 38 -4.57 -1.00 1.35
CA ILE A 38 -5.73 -1.83 1.05
C ILE A 38 -6.87 -1.37 1.94
N TYR A 39 -7.89 -0.79 1.31
CA TYR A 39 -9.12 -0.45 2.01
C TYR A 39 -9.98 -1.71 2.19
N PRO A 40 -10.52 -1.94 3.39
CA PRO A 40 -11.38 -3.08 3.63
C PRO A 40 -12.72 -2.88 2.90
N SER A 41 -13.11 -3.85 2.07
CA SER A 41 -14.42 -3.86 1.40
C SER A 41 -15.58 -4.10 2.38
N VAL A 42 -15.28 -4.68 3.55
CA VAL A 42 -16.26 -4.98 4.60
C VAL A 42 -16.16 -3.94 5.72
N PRO A 43 -17.27 -3.29 6.09
CA PRO A 43 -17.30 -2.41 7.25
C PRO A 43 -16.90 -3.17 8.52
N GLY A 44 -15.83 -2.73 9.18
CA GLY A 44 -15.34 -3.31 10.44
C GLY A 44 -14.00 -4.04 10.32
N ASP A 45 -13.57 -4.40 9.12
CA ASP A 45 -12.21 -4.92 8.89
C ASP A 45 -11.17 -3.81 9.05
N ALA A 46 -9.97 -4.18 9.51
CA ALA A 46 -8.86 -3.25 9.62
C ALA A 46 -8.21 -3.00 8.25
N PRO A 47 -7.87 -1.75 7.90
CA PRO A 47 -7.10 -1.46 6.71
C PRO A 47 -5.71 -2.11 6.79
N ARG A 48 -5.20 -2.57 5.66
CA ARG A 48 -3.85 -3.13 5.57
C ARG A 48 -2.93 -2.18 4.83
N LEU A 49 -1.68 -2.11 5.27
CA LEU A 49 -0.65 -1.30 4.65
C LEU A 49 0.55 -2.19 4.37
N ILE A 50 0.87 -2.38 3.09
CA ILE A 50 2.07 -3.06 2.62
C ILE A 50 3.06 -1.97 2.19
N SER A 51 4.23 -1.93 2.81
CA SER A 51 5.19 -0.84 2.57
C SER A 51 6.60 -1.25 3.00
N ASN A 52 7.59 -0.44 2.61
CA ASN A 52 8.94 -0.47 3.18
C ASN A 52 9.18 0.67 4.19
N TYR A 53 8.11 1.31 4.69
CA TYR A 53 8.22 2.30 5.76
C TYR A 53 8.64 1.62 7.08
N PRO A 54 9.33 2.34 7.99
CA PRO A 54 9.60 1.83 9.33
C PRO A 54 8.30 1.41 10.05
N SER A 55 8.33 0.27 10.72
CA SER A 55 7.15 -0.32 11.41
C SER A 55 6.50 0.61 12.44
N ARG A 56 7.30 1.48 13.08
CA ARG A 56 6.81 2.50 14.01
C ARG A 56 5.93 3.54 13.30
N TRP A 57 6.27 3.90 12.06
CA TRP A 57 5.52 4.87 11.27
C TRP A 57 4.21 4.25 10.78
N THR A 58 4.25 3.02 10.26
CA THR A 58 3.06 2.31 9.76
C THR A 58 2.06 2.00 10.87
N SER A 59 2.54 1.58 12.04
CA SER A 59 1.69 1.31 13.21
C SER A 59 0.96 2.57 13.68
N ARG A 60 1.67 3.71 13.73
CA ARG A 60 1.08 5.00 14.09
C ARG A 60 0.04 5.45 13.04
N TYR A 61 0.34 5.30 11.75
CA TYR A 61 -0.54 5.67 10.66
C TYR A 61 -1.88 4.91 10.71
N LEU A 62 -1.83 3.59 10.94
CA LEU A 62 -3.01 2.74 11.04
C LEU A 62 -3.84 3.02 12.31
N GLN A 63 -3.19 3.26 13.45
CA GLN A 63 -3.87 3.52 14.73
C GLN A 63 -4.63 4.85 14.76
N GLN A 64 -4.10 5.89 14.14
CA GLN A 64 -4.66 7.25 14.26
C GLN A 64 -5.80 7.52 13.26
N ARG A 65 -6.22 6.53 12.45
CA ARG A 65 -7.13 6.72 11.30
C ARG A 65 -6.71 7.90 10.41
N ASN A 66 -5.40 8.14 10.30
CA ASN A 66 -4.84 9.26 9.56
C ASN A 66 -5.15 9.20 8.05
N HIS A 67 -5.61 8.05 7.54
CA HIS A 67 -6.19 7.96 6.21
C HIS A 67 -7.30 9.01 6.03
N SER A 68 -8.21 9.20 6.98
CA SER A 68 -9.30 10.18 6.85
C SER A 68 -8.84 11.66 6.75
N LEU A 69 -7.58 11.96 7.09
CA LEU A 69 -7.01 13.30 7.02
C LEU A 69 -6.01 13.47 5.86
N ASP A 70 -5.68 12.41 5.13
CA ASP A 70 -4.81 12.44 3.96
C ASP A 70 -5.58 13.00 2.74
N PRO A 71 -5.11 14.10 2.11
CA PRO A 71 -5.72 14.64 0.89
C PRO A 71 -5.80 13.63 -0.27
N GLY A 72 -4.95 12.59 -0.26
CA GLY A 72 -4.91 11.50 -1.25
C GLY A 72 -5.64 10.23 -0.83
N ASP A 73 -6.43 10.24 0.25
CA ASP A 73 -7.13 9.04 0.75
C ASP A 73 -8.15 8.50 -0.28
N PRO A 74 -7.96 7.27 -0.80
CA PRO A 74 -8.94 6.65 -1.68
C PRO A 74 -10.31 6.43 -1.02
N ALA A 75 -10.40 6.34 0.32
CA ALA A 75 -11.67 6.26 1.03
C ALA A 75 -12.45 7.58 0.99
N ARG A 76 -11.75 8.72 0.96
CA ARG A 76 -12.34 10.02 0.71
C ARG A 76 -12.80 10.15 -0.75
N ALA A 77 -12.02 9.66 -1.72
CA ALA A 77 -12.41 9.62 -3.14
C ALA A 77 -13.64 8.73 -3.39
N ALA A 78 -13.72 7.56 -2.74
CA ALA A 78 -14.86 6.65 -2.81
C ALA A 78 -16.12 7.22 -2.12
N ARG A 79 -15.98 7.91 -0.97
CA ARG A 79 -17.09 8.65 -0.32
C ARG A 79 -17.64 9.81 -1.16
N LEU A 80 -16.80 10.39 -2.01
CA LEU A 80 -17.17 11.49 -2.91
C LEU A 80 -17.69 11.02 -4.28
N GLY A 81 -17.81 9.70 -4.50
CA GLY A 81 -18.42 9.14 -5.69
C GLY A 81 -17.57 9.22 -6.96
N TYR A 82 -16.23 9.17 -6.83
CA TYR A 82 -15.32 9.14 -7.99
C TYR A 82 -15.06 7.73 -8.58
N PHE A 83 -15.94 6.76 -8.28
CA PHE A 83 -15.99 5.45 -8.95
C PHE A 83 -17.44 5.14 -9.34
#